data_AF-A0A151QEX6-F1
#
_entry.id   AF-A0A151QEX6-F1
#
_cell.length_a   1.000
_cell.length_b   1.000
_cell.length_c   1.000
_cell.angle_alpha   90.00
_cell.angle_beta   90.00
_cell.angle_gamma   90.00
#
_symmetry.space_group_name_H-M   'P 1'
#
loop_
_entity.id
_entity.type
_entity.pdbx_description
1 polymer ?
#
loop_
_entity_poly.entity_id
_entity_poly.type
_entity_poly.pdbx_seq_one_letter_code
_entity_poly.pdbx_strand_id
1 'polypeptide(L)'
;MSSDLSNIHPGVWRAHQLASDSSARIPSGFSALDQQLPGGGWPTRNLIELLLKHHGIGELRFLMPVLRKLSLEKKKSGADWRTIASTHASV
;
A
#
# COMPACT_ATOMS: atom_id res chain seq x y z
N MET A 1 35.33 6.93 9.72
CA MET A 1 35.24 5.53 9.24
C MET A 1 33.79 5.02 9.37
N SER A 2 32.85 5.56 8.60
CA SER A 2 31.41 5.20 8.68
C SER A 2 30.79 4.92 7.30
N SER A 3 31.63 4.54 6.32
CA SER A 3 31.23 4.40 4.92
C SER A 3 30.85 2.97 4.52
N ASP A 4 31.15 1.98 5.36
CA ASP A 4 31.15 0.55 4.98
C ASP A 4 29.80 -0.16 5.21
N LEU A 5 29.00 0.33 6.18
CA LEU A 5 27.68 -0.25 6.47
C LEU A 5 26.69 -0.10 5.30
N SER A 6 26.93 0.83 4.39
CA SER A 6 26.08 1.10 3.23
C SER A 6 26.08 -0.03 2.19
N ASN A 7 27.10 -0.89 2.21
CA ASN A 7 27.36 -1.93 1.20
C ASN A 7 27.05 -3.37 1.66
N ILE A 8 26.48 -3.55 2.87
CA ILE A 8 26.34 -4.87 3.47
C ILE A 8 25.40 -5.80 2.68
N HIS A 9 24.33 -5.27 2.08
CA HIS A 9 23.43 -6.09 1.27
C HIS A 9 22.51 -5.23 0.38
N PRO A 10 22.33 -5.57 -0.92
CA PRO A 10 21.47 -4.81 -1.83
C PRO A 10 19.99 -4.82 -1.41
N GLY A 11 19.56 -5.82 -0.63
CA GLY A 11 18.19 -5.94 -0.10
C GLY A 11 17.92 -5.21 1.22
N VAL A 12 18.89 -4.47 1.79
CA VAL A 12 18.65 -3.71 3.03
C VAL A 12 17.88 -2.43 2.71
N TRP A 13 16.73 -2.28 3.36
CA TRP A 13 15.90 -1.09 3.26
C TRP A 13 16.54 0.09 4.01
N ARG A 14 16.63 1.26 3.37
CA ARG A 14 17.26 2.46 3.93
C ARG A 14 16.20 3.53 4.19
N ALA A 15 16.08 3.97 5.45
CA ALA A 15 15.04 4.92 5.87
C ALA A 15 15.07 6.25 5.09
N HIS A 16 16.22 6.76 4.66
CA HIS A 16 16.30 8.00 3.88
C HIS A 16 15.69 7.87 2.47
N GLN A 17 15.58 6.65 1.92
CA GLN A 17 14.91 6.39 0.64
C GLN A 17 13.37 6.50 0.77
N LEU A 18 12.83 6.48 2.00
CA LEU A 18 11.40 6.62 2.28
C LEU A 18 10.91 8.05 2.04
N ALA A 19 11.76 9.06 2.28
CA ALA A 19 11.40 10.46 2.10
C ALA A 19 11.15 10.83 0.62
N SER A 20 11.71 10.04 -0.30
CA SER A 20 11.55 10.19 -1.75
C SER A 20 10.41 9.35 -2.35
N ASP A 21 9.52 8.79 -1.53
CA ASP A 21 8.46 7.91 -2.01
C ASP A 21 7.37 8.67 -2.80
N SER A 22 7.50 8.60 -4.13
CA SER A 22 6.55 9.14 -5.12
C SER A 22 5.38 8.20 -5.42
N SER A 23 5.15 7.17 -4.59
CA SER A 23 4.03 6.26 -4.77
C SER A 23 2.68 6.98 -4.77
N ALA A 24 1.76 6.45 -5.58
CA ALA A 24 0.40 6.95 -5.67
C ALA A 24 -0.26 6.95 -4.28
N ARG A 25 -1.07 7.98 -4.01
CA ARG A 25 -1.77 8.15 -2.74
C ARG A 25 -3.25 7.86 -2.88
N ILE A 26 -3.82 7.23 -1.86
CA ILE A 26 -5.25 7.00 -1.75
C ILE A 26 -5.83 7.98 -0.72
N PRO A 27 -6.82 8.82 -1.09
CA PRO A 27 -7.47 9.68 -0.12
C PRO A 27 -8.04 8.88 1.05
N SER A 28 -7.89 9.39 2.27
CA SER A 28 -8.43 8.74 3.47
C SER A 28 -9.95 8.82 3.56
N GLY A 29 -10.56 9.77 2.84
CA GLY A 29 -11.96 10.17 3.01
C GLY A 29 -12.14 11.27 4.06
N PHE A 30 -11.04 11.70 4.71
CA PHE A 30 -11.03 12.78 5.70
C PHE A 30 -10.00 13.84 5.28
N SER A 31 -10.48 14.95 4.71
CA SER A 31 -9.58 16.00 4.18
C SER A 31 -8.60 16.54 5.21
N ALA A 32 -9.04 16.69 6.47
CA ALA A 32 -8.17 17.13 7.56
C ALA A 32 -6.99 16.18 7.81
N LEU A 33 -7.20 14.87 7.66
CA LEU A 33 -6.13 13.87 7.78
C LEU A 33 -5.24 13.88 6.54
N ASP A 34 -5.82 13.95 5.35
CA ASP A 34 -5.04 13.97 4.10
C ASP A 34 -4.00 15.10 4.10
N GLN A 35 -4.35 16.27 4.66
CA GLN A 35 -3.43 17.40 4.82
C GLN A 35 -2.26 17.13 5.78
N GLN A 36 -2.42 16.21 6.73
CA GLN A 36 -1.37 15.86 7.71
C GLN A 36 -0.49 14.70 7.22
N LEU A 37 -0.96 13.91 6.25
CA LEU A 37 -0.20 12.80 5.71
C LEU A 37 0.79 13.30 4.65
N PRO A 38 2.07 12.88 4.69
CA PRO A 38 3.03 13.19 3.64
C PRO A 38 2.49 12.81 2.26
N GLY A 39 2.35 13.79 1.37
CA GLY A 39 1.84 13.59 0.01
C GLY A 39 0.31 13.55 -0.13
N GLY A 40 -0.47 13.77 0.93
CA GLY A 40 -1.91 14.02 0.78
C GLY A 40 -2.83 12.79 0.88
N GLY A 41 -2.43 11.73 1.58
CA GLY A 41 -3.25 10.52 1.74
C GLY A 41 -2.44 9.27 2.07
N TRP A 42 -3.08 8.11 2.00
CA TRP A 42 -2.47 6.82 2.29
C TRP A 42 -1.47 6.40 1.21
N PRO A 43 -0.19 6.11 1.56
CA PRO A 43 0.75 5.49 0.63
C PRO A 43 0.32 4.08 0.20
N THR A 44 0.65 3.69 -1.03
CA THR A 44 0.19 2.42 -1.64
C THR A 44 1.23 1.30 -1.65
N ARG A 45 2.49 1.57 -1.30
CA ARG A 45 3.58 0.58 -1.30
C ARG A 45 4.31 0.51 0.05
N ASN A 46 3.59 0.82 1.12
CA ASN A 46 4.15 1.03 2.44
C ASN A 46 3.30 0.30 3.47
N LEU A 47 3.94 -0.11 4.57
CA LEU A 47 3.23 -0.56 5.75
C LEU A 47 2.81 0.66 6.57
N ILE A 48 1.57 0.66 7.04
CA ILE A 48 1.02 1.72 7.87
C ILE A 48 0.54 1.07 9.17
N GLU A 49 0.98 1.63 10.30
CA GLU A 49 0.53 1.21 11.62
C GLU A 49 -0.32 2.34 12.24
N LEU A 50 -1.51 1.98 12.73
CA LEU A 50 -2.40 2.91 13.43
C LEU A 50 -2.14 2.79 14.93
N LEU A 51 -1.48 3.79 15.50
CA LEU A 51 -1.25 3.88 16.94
C LEU A 51 -2.46 4.52 17.62
N LEU A 52 -3.24 3.70 18.32
CA LEU A 52 -4.54 4.07 18.88
C LEU A 52 -4.49 3.97 20.40
N LYS A 53 -5.09 4.95 21.09
CA LYS A 53 -5.14 4.95 22.56
C LYS A 53 -6.01 3.82 23.12
N HIS A 54 -7.09 3.47 22.40
CA HIS A 54 -8.06 2.45 22.79
C HIS A 54 -8.52 1.68 21.55
N HIS A 55 -8.86 0.41 21.74
CA HIS A 55 -9.41 -0.43 20.68
C HIS A 55 -10.93 -0.29 20.61
N GLY A 56 -11.49 -0.42 19.41
CA GLY A 56 -12.95 -0.43 19.20
C GLY A 56 -13.57 0.96 19.11
N ILE A 57 -12.75 2.01 18.90
CA ILE A 57 -13.22 3.39 18.72
C ILE A 57 -13.76 3.67 17.30
N GLY A 58 -13.81 2.65 16.43
CA GLY A 58 -14.32 2.77 15.08
C GLY A 58 -13.23 2.81 14.02
N GLU A 59 -12.11 2.14 14.27
CA GLU A 59 -10.93 2.13 13.40
C GLU A 59 -11.23 1.47 12.06
N LEU A 60 -12.06 0.42 12.07
CA LEU A 60 -12.60 -0.15 10.84
C LEU A 60 -13.47 0.85 10.08
N ARG A 61 -14.34 1.59 10.78
CA ARG A 61 -15.19 2.64 10.15
C ARG A 61 -14.32 3.72 9.52
N PHE A 62 -13.25 4.12 10.20
CA PHE A 62 -12.26 5.06 9.72
C PHE A 62 -11.52 4.53 8.47
N LEU A 63 -11.20 3.24 8.41
CA LEU A 63 -10.55 2.61 7.26
C LEU A 63 -11.50 2.26 6.11
N MET A 64 -12.82 2.23 6.33
CA MET A 64 -13.80 1.83 5.30
C MET A 64 -13.66 2.57 3.96
N PRO A 65 -13.44 3.90 3.89
CA PRO A 65 -13.33 4.60 2.61
C PRO A 65 -12.19 4.06 1.74
N VAL A 66 -11.00 3.89 2.33
CA VAL A 66 -9.82 3.37 1.63
C VAL A 66 -10.00 1.88 1.27
N LEU A 67 -10.54 1.07 2.19
CA LEU A 67 -10.81 -0.35 1.93
C LEU A 67 -11.80 -0.56 0.79
N ARG A 68 -12.86 0.27 0.73
CA ARG A 68 -13.83 0.23 -0.36
C ARG A 68 -13.16 0.52 -1.70
N LYS A 69 -12.33 1.56 -1.78
CA LYS A 69 -11.60 1.89 -3.02
C LYS A 69 -10.69 0.74 -3.46
N LEU A 70 -9.90 0.20 -2.54
CA LEU A 70 -8.99 -0.93 -2.80
C LEU A 70 -9.73 -2.20 -3.25
N SER A 71 -10.90 -2.49 -2.67
CA SER A 71 -11.72 -3.63 -3.08
C SER A 71 -12.25 -3.53 -4.52
N LEU A 72 -12.47 -2.30 -4.99
CA LEU A 72 -12.96 -2.02 -6.35
C LEU A 72 -11.81 -2.02 -7.38
N GLU A 73 -10.60 -1.64 -6.97
CA GLU A 73 -9.40 -1.66 -7.83
C GLU A 73 -8.96 -3.10 -8.19
N LYS A 74 -9.30 -4.10 -7.38
CA LYS A 74 -8.90 -5.51 -7.55
C LYS A 74 -9.64 -6.27 -8.68
N LYS A 75 -9.98 -5.59 -9.79
CA LYS A 75 -10.65 -6.18 -10.95
C LYS A 75 -9.83 -6.21 -12.25
N LYS A 76 -8.52 -5.96 -12.19
CA LYS A 76 -7.64 -5.91 -13.39
C LYS A 76 -6.41 -6.82 -13.41
N SER A 77 -6.27 -7.77 -12.48
CA SER A 77 -5.13 -8.69 -12.51
C SER A 77 -5.53 -10.08 -12.02
N GLY A 78 -6.40 -10.72 -12.79
CA GLY A 78 -6.32 -12.15 -12.97
C GLY A 78 -6.27 -12.34 -14.46
N ALA A 79 -5.17 -12.88 -14.99
CA ALA A 79 -5.26 -13.62 -16.24
C ALA A 79 -6.50 -14.51 -16.10
N ASP A 80 -7.44 -14.40 -17.03
CA ASP A 80 -8.64 -15.20 -16.97
C ASP A 80 -8.22 -16.67 -16.98
N TRP A 81 -8.34 -17.33 -15.82
CA TRP A 81 -7.90 -18.71 -15.65
C TRP A 81 -8.67 -19.64 -16.61
N ARG A 82 -9.87 -19.21 -17.05
CA ARG A 82 -10.69 -19.92 -18.04
C ARG A 82 -10.07 -19.86 -19.43
N THR A 83 -9.30 -18.81 -19.74
CA THR A 83 -8.55 -18.72 -21.00
C THR A 83 -7.38 -19.69 -21.01
N ILE A 84 -6.70 -19.91 -19.87
CA ILE A 84 -5.58 -20.86 -19.75
C ILE A 84 -6.04 -22.33 -19.73
N ALA A 85 -7.22 -22.60 -19.17
CA ALA A 85 -7.78 -23.96 -19.11
C ALA A 85 -8.22 -24.51 -20.48
N SER A 86 -8.42 -23.65 -21.48
CA SER A 86 -8.94 -24.04 -22.81
C SER A 86 -7.86 -24.54 -23.77
N THR A 87 -6.58 -24.40 -23.43
CA THR A 87 -5.46 -24.72 -24.35
C THR A 87 -5.08 -26.21 -24.39
N HIS A 88 -5.70 -27.07 -23.57
CA HIS A 88 -5.33 -28.49 -23.49
C HIS A 88 -6.38 -29.49 -24.01
N ALA A 89 -7.42 -29.01 -24.70
CA ALA A 89 -8.52 -29.86 -25.17
C ALA A 89 -8.44 -30.25 -26.67
N SER A 90 -7.33 -29.99 -27.36
CA SER A 90 -7.17 -30.37 -28.77
C SER A 90 -5.80 -30.99 -29.03
N VAL A 91 -5.68 -32.30 -28.74
CA VAL A 91 -4.78 -33.25 -29.43
C VAL A 91 -5.53 -34.55 -29.61
#